data_AF-A0A7Y2T7L4-F1
#
_entry.id   AF-A0A7Y2T7L4-F1
#
_cell.length_a   1.000
_cell.length_b   1.000
_cell.length_c   1.000
_cell.angle_alpha   90.00
_cell.angle_beta   90.00
_cell.angle_gamma   90.00
#
_symmetry.space_group_name_H-M   'P 1'
#
loop_
_entity.id
_entity.type
_entity.pdbx_description
1 polymer ?
#
loop_
_entity_poly.entity_id
_entity_poly.type
_entity_poly.pdbx_seq_one_letter_code
_entity_poly.pdbx_strand_id
1 'polypeptide(L)'
;MKSKPLTIAIAAILLVIAIFLIIASNHQDDPATRDHTGTPPEQGNQARDNRTPQRQPTPATSMKWEEKIDFVLGSDSISNEKATRLLLGIVLDADAPISVRNDALEHALNLVDDEDFQLIQSVMGSKNKELPEPLIQTILDDTLNRPDTIQLTTALKVIQGTHTQVIDEAVELLEFHLELEHGNNIEQWTQAVDRYTAQNKQ
;
A
#
# COMPACT_ATOMS: atom_id res chain seq x y z
N MET A 1 50.91 1.81 -18.27
CA MET A 1 49.72 2.15 -19.08
C MET A 1 49.06 0.86 -19.54
N LYS A 2 47.86 0.56 -19.03
CA LYS A 2 46.97 -0.48 -19.57
C LYS A 2 45.56 -0.19 -19.06
N SER A 3 44.77 0.48 -19.90
CA SER A 3 43.35 0.73 -19.71
C SER A 3 42.57 -0.57 -19.94
N LYS A 4 41.62 -0.88 -19.07
CA LYS A 4 40.62 -1.94 -19.30
C LYS A 4 39.36 -1.32 -19.91
N PRO A 5 38.70 -2.00 -20.87
CA PRO A 5 37.54 -1.47 -21.57
C PRO A 5 36.29 -1.50 -20.69
N LEU A 6 35.50 -0.44 -20.83
CA LEU A 6 34.15 -0.26 -20.31
C LEU A 6 33.21 -1.19 -21.07
N THR A 7 32.67 -2.21 -20.42
CA THR A 7 31.64 -3.07 -21.01
C THR A 7 30.28 -2.50 -20.61
N ILE A 8 29.61 -1.91 -21.60
CA ILE A 8 28.21 -1.49 -21.54
C ILE A 8 27.35 -2.76 -21.65
N ALA A 9 26.50 -3.01 -20.66
CA ALA A 9 25.40 -3.98 -20.78
C ALA A 9 24.08 -3.22 -20.57
N ILE A 10 23.54 -2.73 -21.68
CA ILE A 10 22.15 -2.26 -21.81
C ILE A 10 21.33 -3.51 -22.18
N ALA A 11 20.46 -3.98 -21.30
CA ALA A 11 19.25 -4.73 -21.67
C ALA A 11 18.40 -5.07 -20.42
N ALA A 12 17.27 -4.37 -20.27
CA ALA A 12 15.96 -4.89 -19.85
C ALA A 12 15.11 -3.81 -19.14
N ILE A 13 14.80 -2.71 -19.82
CA ILE A 13 13.72 -1.78 -19.41
C ILE A 13 12.67 -1.81 -20.51
N LEU A 14 11.96 -2.93 -20.70
CA LEU A 14 10.79 -3.00 -21.60
C LEU A 14 9.90 -4.21 -21.25
N LEU A 15 9.34 -4.29 -20.03
CA LEU A 15 8.22 -5.21 -19.78
C LEU A 15 7.11 -4.67 -18.85
N VAL A 16 7.29 -3.55 -18.16
CA VAL A 16 6.27 -3.06 -17.20
C VAL A 16 5.20 -2.17 -17.85
N ILE A 17 5.48 -1.58 -19.02
CA ILE A 17 4.52 -0.69 -19.71
C ILE A 17 3.36 -1.47 -20.39
N ALA A 18 3.52 -2.76 -20.65
CA ALA A 18 2.51 -3.55 -21.37
C ALA A 18 1.27 -3.90 -20.52
N ILE A 19 1.37 -3.88 -19.18
CA ILE A 19 0.24 -4.25 -18.30
C ILE A 19 -0.70 -3.05 -18.08
N PHE A 20 -0.19 -1.82 -18.11
CA PHE A 20 -1.00 -0.61 -17.88
C PHE A 20 -1.97 -0.27 -19.04
N LEU A 21 -1.74 -0.80 -20.24
CA LEU A 21 -2.58 -0.50 -21.42
C LEU A 21 -3.76 -1.45 -21.63
N ILE A 22 -3.87 -2.54 -20.86
CA ILE A 22 -4.98 -3.50 -21.03
C ILE A 22 -6.23 -3.09 -20.23
N ILE A 23 -6.10 -2.29 -19.17
CA ILE A 23 -7.23 -1.92 -18.31
C ILE A 23 -8.04 -0.74 -18.89
N ALA A 24 -7.42 0.13 -19.71
CA ALA A 24 -8.09 1.31 -20.26
C ALA A 24 -8.98 1.06 -21.50
N SER A 25 -9.00 -0.17 -22.05
CA SER A 25 -9.71 -0.45 -23.31
C SER A 25 -11.12 -1.05 -23.15
N ASN A 26 -11.65 -1.17 -21.93
CA ASN A 26 -12.96 -1.80 -21.70
C ASN A 26 -14.16 -0.84 -21.58
N HIS A 27 -13.98 0.44 -21.92
CA HIS A 27 -15.11 1.35 -22.07
C HIS A 27 -15.39 1.61 -23.55
N GLN A 28 -16.30 0.83 -24.13
CA GLN A 28 -16.91 1.13 -25.42
C GLN A 28 -18.42 1.03 -25.30
N ASP A 29 -19.07 2.14 -25.62
CA ASP A 29 -20.50 2.40 -25.59
C ASP A 29 -21.34 1.46 -26.49
N ASP A 30 -22.60 1.27 -26.06
CA ASP A 30 -23.70 0.67 -26.82
C ASP A 30 -23.90 1.32 -28.21
N PRO A 31 -24.49 0.56 -29.15
CA PRO A 31 -25.71 1.08 -29.76
C PRO A 31 -26.84 0.06 -29.92
N ALA A 32 -28.05 0.55 -29.65
CA ALA A 32 -29.34 -0.09 -29.91
C ALA A 32 -29.55 -0.52 -31.37
N THR A 33 -30.39 -1.55 -31.61
CA THR A 33 -31.53 -1.55 -32.58
C THR A 33 -32.35 -2.87 -32.54
N ARG A 34 -33.63 -2.71 -32.14
CA ARG A 34 -34.95 -3.26 -32.61
C ARG A 34 -35.22 -4.75 -32.94
N ASP A 35 -36.35 -5.18 -32.34
CA ASP A 35 -37.55 -5.90 -32.84
C ASP A 35 -37.44 -7.29 -33.51
N HIS A 36 -38.20 -8.27 -32.96
CA HIS A 36 -39.31 -8.96 -33.65
C HIS A 36 -40.00 -10.04 -32.77
N THR A 37 -41.29 -9.81 -32.47
CA THR A 37 -42.47 -10.72 -32.48
C THR A 37 -42.38 -12.22 -32.11
N GLY A 38 -43.23 -12.66 -31.16
CA GLY A 38 -43.67 -14.07 -31.00
C GLY A 38 -44.57 -14.35 -29.77
N THR A 39 -45.78 -14.87 -30.02
CA THR A 39 -47.00 -15.15 -29.22
C THR A 39 -46.86 -16.07 -27.96
N PRO A 40 -47.74 -15.98 -26.93
CA PRO A 40 -47.77 -16.82 -25.69
C PRO A 40 -48.50 -18.17 -25.91
N PRO A 41 -48.24 -19.25 -25.12
CA PRO A 41 -48.74 -19.45 -23.74
C PRO A 41 -47.67 -20.10 -22.81
N GLU A 42 -47.79 -20.19 -21.49
CA GLU A 42 -48.57 -21.22 -20.78
C GLU A 42 -48.30 -21.06 -19.27
N GLN A 43 -49.31 -21.36 -18.45
CA GLN A 43 -49.30 -21.24 -17.01
C GLN A 43 -48.22 -22.14 -16.36
N GLY A 44 -47.20 -21.51 -15.77
CA GLY A 44 -46.29 -22.12 -14.83
C GLY A 44 -46.40 -21.41 -13.49
N ASN A 45 -47.02 -22.06 -12.51
CA ASN A 45 -46.92 -21.71 -11.10
C ASN A 45 -45.43 -21.59 -10.72
N GLN A 46 -44.93 -20.37 -10.53
CA GLN A 46 -43.71 -20.16 -9.76
C GLN A 46 -44.02 -19.20 -8.63
N ALA A 47 -43.88 -19.76 -7.43
CA ALA A 47 -43.93 -19.06 -6.17
C ALA A 47 -43.04 -17.81 -6.26
N ARG A 48 -43.62 -16.71 -5.79
CA ARG A 48 -42.98 -15.41 -5.65
C ARG A 48 -41.84 -15.57 -4.64
N ASP A 49 -40.65 -15.90 -5.11
CA ASP A 49 -39.43 -15.77 -4.32
C ASP A 49 -39.22 -14.27 -4.09
N ASN A 50 -39.77 -13.77 -2.97
CA ASN A 50 -39.33 -12.55 -2.33
C ASN A 50 -37.90 -12.77 -1.82
N ARG A 51 -36.93 -12.87 -2.73
CA ARG A 51 -35.54 -12.55 -2.40
C ARG A 51 -35.41 -11.04 -2.49
N THR A 52 -35.81 -10.39 -1.41
CA THR A 52 -35.23 -9.09 -1.06
C THR A 52 -33.72 -9.26 -1.16
N PRO A 53 -32.98 -8.44 -1.92
CA PRO A 53 -31.54 -8.38 -1.78
C PRO A 53 -31.29 -8.08 -0.30
N GLN A 54 -30.72 -9.05 0.41
CA GLN A 54 -30.25 -8.84 1.76
C GLN A 54 -29.12 -7.82 1.60
N ARG A 55 -29.45 -6.52 1.66
CA ARG A 55 -28.46 -5.49 1.99
C ARG A 55 -27.88 -5.96 3.30
N GLN A 56 -26.66 -6.49 3.23
CA GLN A 56 -25.84 -6.63 4.41
C GLN A 56 -25.93 -5.28 5.14
N PRO A 57 -26.30 -5.25 6.42
CA PRO A 57 -26.29 -4.00 7.15
C PRO A 57 -24.85 -3.53 7.16
N THR A 58 -24.54 -2.48 6.39
CA THR A 58 -23.32 -1.71 6.60
C THR A 58 -23.43 -1.22 8.04
N PRO A 59 -22.52 -1.64 8.95
CA PRO A 59 -22.70 -1.34 10.35
C PRO A 59 -22.51 0.16 10.50
N ALA A 60 -23.40 0.84 11.22
CA ALA A 60 -23.32 2.27 11.50
C ALA A 60 -21.93 2.75 12.01
N THR A 61 -21.08 1.82 12.47
CA THR A 61 -19.68 2.04 12.80
C THR A 61 -18.79 2.43 11.61
N SER A 62 -19.01 1.92 10.39
CA SER A 62 -18.18 2.29 9.22
C SER A 62 -18.40 3.74 8.81
N MET A 63 -19.67 4.18 8.83
CA MET A 63 -20.05 5.57 8.56
C MET A 63 -19.35 6.56 9.50
N LYS A 64 -19.17 6.20 10.78
CA LYS A 64 -18.43 7.03 11.75
C LYS A 64 -16.94 7.15 11.43
N TRP A 65 -16.34 6.13 10.82
CA TRP A 65 -14.92 6.15 10.47
C TRP A 65 -14.65 6.93 9.19
N GLU A 66 -15.46 6.70 8.16
CA GLU A 66 -15.42 7.46 6.91
C GLU A 66 -15.58 8.96 7.20
N GLU A 67 -16.57 9.36 8.01
CA GLU A 67 -16.75 10.75 8.43
C GLU A 67 -15.51 11.36 9.13
N LYS A 68 -14.74 10.56 9.88
CA LYS A 68 -13.50 11.04 10.52
C LYS A 68 -12.39 11.24 9.49
N ILE A 69 -12.23 10.32 8.54
CA ILE A 69 -11.24 10.44 7.46
C ILE A 69 -11.59 11.67 6.62
N ASP A 70 -12.85 11.80 6.18
CA ASP A 70 -13.35 12.94 5.41
C ASP A 70 -13.14 14.27 6.14
N PHE A 71 -13.39 14.30 7.45
CA PHE A 71 -13.15 15.51 8.24
C PHE A 71 -11.67 15.91 8.27
N VAL A 72 -10.76 14.94 8.36
CA VAL A 72 -9.32 15.20 8.35
C VAL A 72 -8.86 15.70 6.99
N LEU A 73 -9.34 15.10 5.90
CA LEU A 73 -8.95 15.42 4.53
C LEU A 73 -9.61 16.68 3.97
N GLY A 74 -10.85 16.98 4.38
CA GLY A 74 -11.64 18.09 3.84
C GLY A 74 -11.42 19.44 4.53
N SER A 75 -10.50 19.53 5.49
CA SER A 75 -10.29 20.74 6.28
C SER A 75 -9.06 21.53 5.85
N ASP A 76 -9.28 22.68 5.19
CA ASP A 76 -8.22 23.62 4.79
C ASP A 76 -7.43 24.21 5.98
N SER A 77 -7.91 23.99 7.21
CA SER A 77 -7.27 24.48 8.43
C SER A 77 -6.27 23.49 9.05
N ILE A 78 -6.14 22.29 8.48
CA ILE A 78 -5.26 21.23 8.96
C ILE A 78 -4.08 21.11 7.98
N SER A 79 -2.86 21.34 8.47
CA SER A 79 -1.63 21.09 7.70
C SER A 79 -1.46 19.59 7.41
N ASN A 80 -0.80 19.24 6.31
CA ASN A 80 -0.51 17.84 5.94
C ASN A 80 0.10 17.04 7.10
N GLU A 81 1.14 17.56 7.77
CA GLU A 81 1.77 16.89 8.91
C GLU A 81 0.76 16.52 10.02
N LYS A 82 -0.17 17.44 10.31
CA LYS A 82 -1.22 17.24 11.32
C LYS A 82 -2.27 16.25 10.82
N ALA A 83 -2.66 16.32 9.55
CA ALA A 83 -3.57 15.37 8.94
C ALA A 83 -2.99 13.95 8.97
N THR A 84 -1.72 13.78 8.58
CA THR A 84 -0.97 12.52 8.68
C THR A 84 -0.99 11.97 10.10
N ARG A 85 -0.68 12.78 11.13
CA ARG A 85 -0.74 12.32 12.53
C ARG A 85 -2.15 11.88 12.97
N LEU A 86 -3.20 12.57 12.52
CA LEU A 86 -4.59 12.22 12.84
C LEU A 86 -5.00 10.90 12.17
N LEU A 87 -4.64 10.73 10.90
CA LEU A 87 -4.87 9.49 10.15
C LEU A 87 -4.11 8.31 10.77
N LEU A 88 -2.84 8.51 11.13
CA LEU A 88 -2.06 7.50 11.87
C LEU A 88 -2.70 7.12 13.23
N GLY A 89 -3.45 8.04 13.85
CA GLY A 89 -4.29 7.73 15.00
C GLY A 89 -5.37 6.69 14.70
N ILE A 90 -6.00 6.77 13.51
CA ILE A 90 -6.97 5.77 13.03
C ILE A 90 -6.25 4.46 12.68
N VAL A 91 -5.09 4.53 12.01
CA VAL A 91 -4.25 3.36 11.69
C VAL A 91 -3.89 2.55 12.94
N LEU A 92 -3.65 3.22 14.07
CA LEU A 92 -3.28 2.60 15.34
C LEU A 92 -4.47 2.14 16.20
N ASP A 93 -5.69 2.51 15.84
CA ASP A 93 -6.89 2.16 16.60
C ASP A 93 -7.31 0.72 16.28
N ALA A 94 -7.19 -0.18 17.27
CA ALA A 94 -7.54 -1.58 17.09
C ALA A 94 -9.05 -1.83 16.95
N ASP A 95 -9.90 -0.87 17.33
CA ASP A 95 -11.36 -0.95 17.17
C ASP A 95 -11.80 -0.55 15.75
N ALA A 96 -10.92 0.12 14.98
CA ALA A 96 -11.18 0.41 13.58
C ALA A 96 -11.03 -0.88 12.72
N PRO A 97 -11.98 -1.18 11.82
CA PRO A 97 -11.84 -2.28 10.88
C PRO A 97 -10.55 -2.17 10.05
N ILE A 98 -9.96 -3.31 9.68
CA ILE A 98 -8.69 -3.31 8.94
C ILE A 98 -8.76 -2.51 7.63
N SER A 99 -9.88 -2.54 6.93
CA SER A 99 -10.09 -1.76 5.70
C SER A 99 -10.05 -0.25 5.96
N VAL A 100 -10.64 0.21 7.06
CA VAL A 100 -10.61 1.63 7.50
C VAL A 100 -9.18 2.04 7.86
N ARG A 101 -8.46 1.17 8.56
CA ARG A 101 -7.07 1.41 8.95
C ARG A 101 -6.17 1.50 7.73
N ASN A 102 -6.40 0.66 6.72
CA ASN A 102 -5.66 0.70 5.46
C ASN A 102 -5.97 1.97 4.66
N ASP A 103 -7.24 2.34 4.53
CA ASP A 103 -7.66 3.58 3.85
C ASP A 103 -7.04 4.83 4.49
N ALA A 104 -7.08 4.92 5.83
CA ALA A 104 -6.41 5.98 6.56
C ALA A 104 -4.88 5.99 6.35
N LEU A 105 -4.26 4.80 6.24
CA LEU A 105 -2.83 4.67 6.00
C LEU A 105 -2.45 5.13 4.59
N GLU A 106 -3.18 4.72 3.56
CA GLU A 106 -2.97 5.15 2.17
C GLU A 106 -3.09 6.67 2.05
N HIS A 107 -4.07 7.28 2.72
CA HIS A 107 -4.15 8.74 2.81
C HIS A 107 -2.97 9.38 3.53
N ALA A 108 -2.51 8.78 4.65
CA ALA A 108 -1.35 9.28 5.38
C ALA A 108 -0.06 9.21 4.53
N LEU A 109 0.12 8.15 3.76
CA LEU A 109 1.27 7.94 2.86
C LEU A 109 1.28 8.94 1.69
N ASN A 110 0.10 9.26 1.15
CA ASN A 110 -0.03 10.27 0.09
C ASN A 110 0.18 11.72 0.58
N LEU A 111 -0.02 11.99 1.87
CA LEU A 111 0.14 13.33 2.45
C LEU A 111 1.54 13.61 2.96
N VAL A 112 2.33 12.58 3.24
CA VAL A 112 3.65 12.71 3.87
C VAL A 112 4.74 12.82 2.81
N ASP A 113 5.48 13.92 2.88
CA ASP A 113 6.68 14.13 2.08
C ASP A 113 7.85 13.28 2.62
N ASP A 114 8.88 13.11 1.82
CA ASP A 114 10.02 12.26 2.15
C ASP A 114 10.75 12.71 3.42
N GLU A 115 10.85 14.02 3.65
CA GLU A 115 11.48 14.62 4.83
C GLU A 115 10.77 14.23 6.14
N ASP A 116 9.45 14.00 6.06
CA ASP A 116 8.59 13.69 7.20
C ASP A 116 8.21 12.21 7.28
N PHE A 117 8.74 11.36 6.40
CA PHE A 117 8.38 9.92 6.34
C PHE A 117 8.70 9.16 7.63
N GLN A 118 9.59 9.71 8.48
CA GLN A 118 9.82 9.19 9.83
C GLN A 118 8.53 9.10 10.66
N LEU A 119 7.52 9.94 10.38
CA LEU A 119 6.19 9.86 11.00
C LEU A 119 5.52 8.50 10.74
N ILE A 120 5.54 8.02 9.49
CA ILE A 120 5.02 6.70 9.12
C ILE A 120 5.83 5.60 9.81
N GLN A 121 7.16 5.70 9.71
CA GLN A 121 8.05 4.71 10.31
C GLN A 121 7.92 4.63 11.84
N SER A 122 7.46 5.70 12.51
CA SER A 122 7.27 5.73 13.96
C SER A 122 6.14 4.81 14.44
N VAL A 123 5.17 4.49 13.56
CA VAL A 123 4.01 3.66 13.91
C VAL A 123 4.19 2.18 13.63
N MET A 124 5.26 1.79 12.92
CA MET A 124 5.55 0.39 12.57
C MET A 124 5.89 -0.50 13.77
N GLY A 125 5.98 0.08 14.98
CA GLY A 125 6.00 -0.65 16.24
C GLY A 125 7.24 -1.52 16.48
N SER A 126 7.23 -2.20 17.63
CA SER A 126 8.13 -3.30 17.97
C SER A 126 7.27 -4.50 18.38
N LYS A 127 7.88 -5.68 18.58
CA LYS A 127 7.23 -7.00 18.76
C LYS A 127 5.99 -7.08 19.69
N ASN A 128 5.75 -6.10 20.56
CA ASN A 128 4.62 -6.09 21.51
C ASN A 128 3.42 -5.23 21.06
N LYS A 129 3.57 -4.41 20.02
CA LYS A 129 2.50 -3.56 19.47
C LYS A 129 2.74 -3.30 17.99
N GLU A 130 2.88 -4.39 17.25
CA GLU A 130 3.12 -4.37 15.81
C GLU A 130 1.81 -4.05 15.06
N LEU A 131 1.93 -3.36 13.94
CA LEU A 131 0.79 -3.20 13.04
C LEU A 131 0.43 -4.57 12.43
N PRO A 132 -0.84 -4.81 12.07
CA PRO A 132 -1.20 -5.97 11.26
C PRO A 132 -0.37 -6.05 9.98
N GLU A 133 -0.03 -7.28 9.57
CA GLU A 133 0.78 -7.57 8.38
C GLU A 133 0.36 -6.78 7.13
N PRO A 134 -0.94 -6.69 6.76
CA PRO A 134 -1.35 -5.94 5.57
C PRO A 134 -0.98 -4.45 5.63
N LEU A 135 -0.96 -3.84 6.82
CA LEU A 135 -0.58 -2.44 6.97
C LEU A 135 0.94 -2.25 6.84
N ILE A 136 1.72 -3.23 7.31
CA ILE A 136 3.17 -3.22 7.12
C ILE A 136 3.52 -3.41 5.64
N GLN A 137 2.82 -4.30 4.94
CA GLN A 137 2.96 -4.48 3.49
C GLN A 137 2.66 -3.17 2.75
N THR A 138 1.52 -2.51 3.03
CA THR A 138 1.18 -1.22 2.40
C THR A 138 2.28 -0.16 2.60
N ILE A 139 2.92 -0.12 3.78
CA ILE A 139 4.04 0.81 4.03
C ILE A 139 5.28 0.43 3.21
N LEU A 140 5.61 -0.86 3.13
CA LEU A 140 6.76 -1.34 2.37
C LEU A 140 6.57 -1.08 0.87
N ASP A 141 5.39 -1.36 0.34
CA ASP A 141 5.03 -1.14 -1.07
C ASP A 141 5.12 0.36 -1.45
N ASP A 142 4.57 1.25 -0.63
CA ASP A 142 4.64 2.70 -0.86
C ASP A 142 6.09 3.18 -0.87
N THR A 143 6.91 2.64 0.03
CA THR A 143 8.30 3.01 0.19
C THR A 143 9.13 2.74 -1.08
N LEU A 144 8.76 1.77 -1.93
CA LEU A 144 9.46 1.50 -3.20
C LEU A 144 9.47 2.70 -4.16
N ASN A 145 8.59 3.68 -3.96
CA ASN A 145 8.54 4.91 -4.75
C ASN A 145 9.32 6.08 -4.12
N ARG A 146 10.07 5.84 -3.05
CA ARG A 146 10.79 6.86 -2.26
C ARG A 146 12.31 6.72 -2.38
N PRO A 147 13.12 7.70 -1.95
CA PRO A 147 14.57 7.61 -1.95
C PRO A 147 15.10 6.36 -1.20
N ASP A 148 16.23 5.83 -1.67
CA ASP A 148 16.86 4.61 -1.13
C ASP A 148 17.09 4.66 0.39
N THR A 149 17.39 5.83 0.94
CA THR A 149 17.54 6.01 2.40
C THR A 149 16.25 5.70 3.16
N ILE A 150 15.09 6.04 2.60
CA ILE A 150 13.78 5.69 3.17
C ILE A 150 13.51 4.20 2.97
N GLN A 151 13.80 3.66 1.77
CA GLN A 151 13.69 2.23 1.48
C GLN A 151 14.42 1.36 2.48
N LEU A 152 15.70 1.63 2.68
CA LEU A 152 16.57 0.88 3.58
C LEU A 152 16.15 1.02 5.06
N THR A 153 15.77 2.23 5.49
CA THR A 153 15.36 2.44 6.89
C THR A 153 13.99 1.84 7.21
N THR A 154 13.07 1.82 6.24
CA THR A 154 11.79 1.11 6.37
C THR A 154 12.01 -0.40 6.37
N ALA A 155 12.78 -0.94 5.44
CA ALA A 155 13.08 -2.37 5.39
C ALA A 155 13.74 -2.85 6.69
N LEU A 156 14.68 -2.08 7.24
CA LEU A 156 15.30 -2.36 8.53
C LEU A 156 14.26 -2.46 9.67
N LYS A 157 13.23 -1.61 9.66
CA LYS A 157 12.14 -1.67 10.65
C LYS A 157 11.29 -2.91 10.46
N VAL A 158 10.99 -3.31 9.22
CA VAL A 158 10.22 -4.52 8.93
C VAL A 158 10.94 -5.77 9.45
N ILE A 159 12.24 -5.92 9.19
CA ILE A 159 12.99 -7.13 9.63
C ILE A 159 13.14 -7.26 11.15
N GLN A 160 12.86 -6.18 11.91
CA GLN A 160 12.82 -6.19 13.38
C GLN A 160 11.47 -6.67 13.94
N GLY A 161 10.45 -6.78 13.08
CA GLY A 161 9.09 -7.20 13.39
C GLY A 161 8.92 -8.72 13.57
N THR A 162 7.70 -9.21 13.34
CA THR A 162 7.33 -10.63 13.46
C THR A 162 6.64 -11.23 12.23
N HIS A 163 6.29 -10.42 11.23
CA HIS A 163 5.57 -10.86 10.03
C HIS A 163 6.50 -11.47 8.99
N THR A 164 6.69 -12.80 9.04
CA THR A 164 7.72 -13.49 8.23
C THR A 164 7.63 -13.25 6.73
N GLN A 165 6.42 -13.13 6.17
CA GLN A 165 6.26 -12.91 4.73
C GLN A 165 6.84 -11.56 4.29
N VAL A 166 6.49 -10.49 5.01
CA VAL A 166 6.97 -9.13 4.72
C VAL A 166 8.44 -8.95 5.12
N ILE A 167 8.91 -9.74 6.10
CA ILE A 167 10.34 -9.78 6.47
C ILE A 167 11.20 -10.27 5.30
N ASP A 168 10.79 -11.32 4.60
CA ASP A 168 11.56 -11.86 3.47
C ASP A 168 11.70 -10.80 2.37
N GLU A 169 10.61 -10.11 2.01
CA GLU A 169 10.63 -9.00 1.02
C GLU A 169 11.51 -7.82 1.48
N ALA A 170 11.47 -7.47 2.76
CA ALA A 170 12.34 -6.43 3.31
C ALA A 170 13.82 -6.83 3.30
N VAL A 171 14.14 -8.10 3.52
CA VAL A 171 15.52 -8.61 3.38
C VAL A 171 15.96 -8.52 1.92
N GLU A 172 15.13 -8.94 0.96
CA GLU A 172 15.44 -8.83 -0.47
C GLU A 172 15.72 -7.37 -0.87
N LEU A 173 14.95 -6.42 -0.35
CA LEU A 173 15.17 -4.99 -0.58
C LEU A 173 16.50 -4.49 0.00
N LEU A 174 16.87 -4.94 1.20
CA LEU A 174 18.17 -4.63 1.81
C LEU A 174 19.33 -5.23 1.01
N GLU A 175 19.22 -6.49 0.60
CA GLU A 175 20.23 -7.19 -0.22
C GLU A 175 20.42 -6.51 -1.57
N PHE A 176 19.33 -6.09 -2.22
CA PHE A 176 19.35 -5.39 -3.51
C PHE A 176 20.13 -4.08 -3.44
N HIS A 177 19.83 -3.23 -2.44
CA HIS A 177 20.44 -1.90 -2.33
C HIS A 177 21.85 -1.90 -1.76
N LEU A 178 22.17 -2.85 -0.88
CA LEU A 178 23.45 -2.88 -0.17
C LEU A 178 24.47 -3.83 -0.81
N GLU A 179 24.02 -4.74 -1.69
CA GLU A 179 24.84 -5.82 -2.26
C GLU A 179 25.54 -6.68 -1.18
N LEU A 180 24.86 -6.88 -0.05
CA LEU A 180 25.33 -7.63 1.12
C LEU A 180 24.31 -8.68 1.51
N GLU A 181 24.78 -9.82 2.02
CA GLU A 181 23.92 -10.87 2.60
C GLU A 181 24.27 -11.01 4.08
N HIS A 182 23.34 -10.67 4.97
CA HIS A 182 23.51 -10.78 6.43
C HIS A 182 22.53 -11.76 7.09
N GLY A 183 21.64 -12.39 6.30
CA GLY A 183 20.60 -13.29 6.80
C GLY A 183 19.83 -12.66 7.97
N ASN A 184 19.73 -13.38 9.09
CA ASN A 184 19.00 -12.91 10.28
C ASN A 184 19.83 -11.99 11.21
N ASN A 185 21.00 -11.51 10.78
CA ASN A 185 21.85 -10.66 11.62
C ASN A 185 21.41 -9.20 11.59
N ILE A 186 20.41 -8.87 12.44
CA ILE A 186 19.86 -7.51 12.58
C ILE A 186 20.93 -6.46 12.89
N GLU A 187 21.97 -6.81 13.64
CA GLU A 187 23.05 -5.87 13.97
C GLU A 187 23.87 -5.50 12.73
N GLN A 188 24.21 -6.48 11.89
CA GLN A 188 24.92 -6.22 10.63
C GLN A 188 24.06 -5.41 9.65
N TRP A 189 22.76 -5.74 9.54
CA TRP A 189 21.82 -4.93 8.75
C TRP A 189 21.75 -3.48 9.24
N THR A 190 21.63 -3.29 10.55
CA THR A 190 21.60 -1.94 11.16
C THR A 190 22.85 -1.16 10.80
N GLN A 191 24.04 -1.75 10.97
CA GLN A 191 25.31 -1.08 10.65
C GLN A 191 25.45 -0.74 9.17
N ALA A 192 24.96 -1.60 8.26
CA ALA A 192 25.02 -1.36 6.82
C ALA A 192 24.08 -0.22 6.40
N VAL A 193 22.84 -0.23 6.90
CA VAL A 193 21.86 0.84 6.65
C VAL A 193 22.31 2.17 7.23
N ASP A 194 22.85 2.20 8.45
CA ASP A 194 23.39 3.41 9.08
C ASP A 194 24.54 4.00 8.25
N ARG A 195 25.45 3.14 7.78
CA ARG A 195 26.56 3.56 6.91
C ARG A 195 26.07 4.15 5.60
N TYR A 196 25.16 3.46 4.91
CA TYR A 196 24.59 3.93 3.65
C TYR A 196 23.90 5.28 3.85
N THR A 197 23.06 5.40 4.88
CA THR A 197 22.30 6.61 5.17
C THR A 197 23.23 7.77 5.51
N ALA A 198 24.32 7.54 6.25
CA ALA A 198 25.30 8.57 6.56
C ALA A 198 26.05 9.10 5.32
N GLN A 199 26.26 8.26 4.31
CA GLN A 199 26.95 8.63 3.07
C GLN A 199 26.04 9.31 2.05
N ASN A 200 24.74 9.07 2.13
CA ASN A 200 23.74 9.52 1.16
C ASN A 200 22.70 10.49 1.76
N LYS A 201 23.04 11.17 2.87
CA LYS A 201 22.21 12.28 3.37
C LYS A 201 22.21 13.39 2.32
N GLN A 202 21.05 13.63 1.71
CA GLN A 202 20.80 14.81 0.88
C GLN A 202 20.46 16.01 1.76
#